data_AF-A0A836F3T6-F1
#
_entry.id   AF-A0A836F3T6-F1
#
_cell.length_a   1.000
_cell.length_b   1.000
_cell.length_c   1.000
_cell.angle_alpha   90.00
_cell.angle_beta   90.00
_cell.angle_gamma   90.00
#
_symmetry.space_group_name_H-M   'P 1'
#
loop_
_entity.id
_entity.type
_entity.pdbx_description
1 polymer ?
#
loop_
_entity_poly.entity_id
_entity_poly.type
_entity_poly.pdbx_seq_one_letter_code
_entity_poly.pdbx_strand_id
1 'polypeptide(L)'
;MRLSPALKEKRPLYAQRHDKVILLHDNSQPHVAKPVKTYLETLKWEVLPHPLYSPDIAPSDFHLFRSMAHGLADRRFHSYEEAQKWIDSWIASKDMSFFRRGIHVLPERWGESGL
;
A
#
# COMPACT_ATOMS: atom_id res chain seq x y z
N MET A 1 -1.46 -5.16 -16.09
CA MET A 1 -0.26 -5.45 -15.28
C MET A 1 -0.51 -6.74 -14.49
N ARG A 2 0.36 -7.76 -14.55
CA ARG A 2 0.26 -8.94 -13.67
C ARG A 2 1.02 -8.61 -12.38
N LEU A 3 0.39 -8.80 -11.22
CA LEU A 3 0.97 -8.35 -9.93
C LEU A 3 2.20 -9.17 -9.51
N SER A 4 2.19 -10.49 -9.70
CA SER A 4 3.29 -11.35 -9.26
C SER A 4 4.61 -11.15 -10.01
N PRO A 5 4.66 -10.97 -11.35
CA PRO A 5 5.92 -10.68 -12.05
C PRO A 5 6.51 -9.33 -11.63
N ALA A 6 5.67 -8.30 -11.48
CA ALA A 6 6.14 -6.97 -11.09
C ALA A 6 6.74 -6.95 -9.68
N LEU A 7 6.21 -7.74 -8.74
CA LEU A 7 6.81 -7.88 -7.41
C LEU A 7 8.17 -8.60 -7.46
N LYS A 8 8.28 -9.66 -8.26
CA LYS A 8 9.56 -10.39 -8.45
C LYS A 8 10.65 -9.49 -9.01
N GLU A 9 10.31 -8.65 -9.98
CA GLU A 9 11.23 -7.68 -10.58
C GLU A 9 11.61 -6.57 -9.58
N LYS A 10 10.63 -5.93 -8.95
CA LYS A 10 10.86 -4.74 -8.12
C LYS A 10 11.38 -5.04 -6.72
N ARG A 11 11.24 -6.28 -6.23
CA ARG A 11 11.65 -6.68 -4.88
C ARG A 11 12.39 -8.02 -4.92
N PRO A 12 13.71 -8.05 -5.17
CA PRO A 12 14.48 -9.29 -5.23
C PRO A 12 14.41 -10.13 -3.94
N LEU A 13 14.24 -9.47 -2.78
CA LEU A 13 14.02 -10.10 -1.48
C LEU A 13 12.70 -10.91 -1.39
N TYR A 14 11.80 -10.73 -2.35
CA TYR A 14 10.54 -11.48 -2.48
C TYR A 14 10.80 -12.99 -2.62
N ALA A 15 11.78 -13.37 -3.42
CA ALA A 15 12.16 -14.77 -3.62
C ALA A 15 12.69 -15.43 -2.32
N GLN A 16 13.30 -14.64 -1.43
CA GLN A 16 13.83 -15.10 -0.14
C GLN A 16 12.73 -15.31 0.90
N ARG A 17 11.52 -14.78 0.69
CA ARG A 17 10.35 -14.94 1.58
C ARG A 17 9.38 -16.01 1.09
N HIS A 18 9.87 -16.96 0.30
CA HIS A 18 9.08 -18.06 -0.27
C HIS A 18 7.84 -17.60 -1.06
N ASP A 19 7.92 -16.44 -1.72
CA ASP A 19 6.81 -15.86 -2.48
C ASP A 19 5.52 -15.61 -1.66
N LYS A 20 5.59 -15.58 -0.31
CA LYS A 20 4.42 -15.34 0.54
C LYS A 20 4.14 -13.84 0.67
N VAL A 21 2.99 -13.40 0.15
CA VAL A 21 2.47 -12.03 0.33
C VAL A 21 1.39 -12.03 1.39
N ILE A 22 1.51 -11.06 2.29
CA ILE A 22 0.44 -10.66 3.20
C ILE A 22 -0.06 -9.30 2.69
N LEU A 23 -1.31 -9.25 2.24
CA LEU A 23 -1.95 -8.07 1.69
C LEU A 23 -2.85 -7.44 2.76
N LEU A 24 -2.64 -6.15 3.01
CA LEU A 24 -3.52 -5.31 3.82
C LEU A 24 -4.17 -4.27 2.89
N HIS A 25 -5.50 -4.29 2.81
CA HIS A 25 -6.29 -3.31 2.06
C HIS A 25 -7.62 -3.06 2.77
N ASP A 26 -8.31 -1.98 2.42
CA ASP A 26 -9.61 -1.63 3.02
C ASP A 26 -10.75 -2.54 2.52
N ASN A 27 -11.87 -2.54 3.24
CA ASN A 27 -13.05 -3.34 2.90
C ASN A 27 -13.96 -2.69 1.85
N SER A 28 -13.45 -1.79 1.00
CA SER A 28 -14.27 -1.18 -0.04
C SER A 28 -14.86 -2.24 -0.97
N GLN A 29 -16.10 -2.00 -1.45
CA GLN A 29 -16.86 -2.98 -2.23
C GLN A 29 -16.07 -3.56 -3.42
N PRO A 30 -15.27 -2.77 -4.19
CA PRO A 30 -14.45 -3.33 -5.26
C PRO A 30 -13.41 -4.35 -4.77
N HIS A 31 -12.82 -4.14 -3.59
CA HIS A 31 -11.75 -5.00 -3.07
C HIS A 31 -12.25 -6.30 -2.45
N VAL A 32 -13.49 -6.33 -1.94
CA VAL A 32 -14.09 -7.55 -1.37
C VAL A 32 -14.98 -8.31 -2.36
N ALA A 33 -15.08 -7.84 -3.60
CA ALA A 33 -15.85 -8.48 -4.66
C ALA A 33 -15.32 -9.89 -4.97
N LYS A 34 -16.24 -10.79 -5.35
CA LYS A 34 -15.90 -12.20 -5.65
C LYS A 34 -14.75 -12.36 -6.65
N PRO A 35 -14.69 -11.62 -7.78
CA PRO A 35 -13.58 -11.76 -8.72
C PRO A 35 -12.22 -11.42 -8.12
N VAL A 36 -12.16 -10.42 -7.23
CA VAL A 36 -10.92 -10.01 -6.57
C VAL A 36 -10.47 -11.07 -5.57
N LYS A 37 -11.38 -11.61 -4.76
CA LYS A 37 -11.10 -12.71 -3.82
C LYS A 37 -10.54 -13.94 -4.54
N THR A 38 -11.21 -14.38 -5.61
CA THR A 38 -10.73 -15.52 -6.42
C THR A 38 -9.36 -15.26 -7.05
N TYR A 39 -9.08 -14.03 -7.47
CA TYR A 39 -7.77 -13.68 -8.01
C TYR A 39 -6.66 -13.72 -6.95
N LEU A 40 -6.91 -13.18 -5.75
CA LEU A 40 -5.98 -13.21 -4.62
C LEU A 40 -5.69 -14.65 -4.15
N GLU A 41 -6.72 -15.51 -4.12
CA GLU A 41 -6.58 -16.95 -3.86
C GLU A 41 -5.69 -17.64 -4.90
N THR A 42 -5.87 -17.32 -6.19
CA THR A 42 -5.04 -17.84 -7.29
C THR A 42 -3.57 -17.43 -7.13
N LEU A 43 -3.33 -16.21 -6.62
CA LEU A 43 -1.99 -15.73 -6.30
C LEU A 43 -1.42 -16.32 -5.00
N LYS A 44 -2.23 -17.03 -4.21
CA LYS A 44 -1.91 -17.55 -2.87
C LYS A 44 -1.49 -16.46 -1.88
N TRP A 45 -2.12 -15.29 -1.99
CA TRP A 45 -1.87 -14.16 -1.09
C TRP A 45 -2.76 -14.29 0.14
N GLU A 46 -2.16 -14.07 1.32
CA GLU A 46 -2.89 -13.97 2.57
C GLU A 46 -3.46 -12.56 2.69
N VAL A 47 -4.76 -12.43 2.93
CA VAL A 47 -5.40 -11.12 3.14
C VAL A 47 -5.58 -10.91 4.63
N LEU A 48 -5.01 -9.84 5.17
CA LEU A 48 -5.21 -9.49 6.58
C LEU A 48 -6.63 -8.95 6.80
N PRO A 49 -7.27 -9.32 7.91
CA PRO A 49 -8.53 -8.69 8.29
C PRO A 49 -8.30 -7.20 8.50
N HIS A 50 -9.20 -6.40 7.94
CA HIS A 50 -9.25 -4.96 8.15
C HIS A 50 -10.63 -4.63 8.74
N PRO A 51 -10.75 -3.93 9.87
CA PRO A 51 -12.03 -3.37 10.34
C PRO A 51 -12.67 -2.38 9.36
N LEU A 52 -13.97 -2.12 9.52
CA LEU A 52 -14.66 -1.11 8.73
C LEU A 52 -14.22 0.31 9.13
N TYR A 53 -13.99 1.16 8.13
CA TYR A 53 -13.75 2.60 8.30
C TYR A 53 -12.57 2.94 9.22
N SER A 54 -11.47 2.18 9.14
CA SER A 54 -10.30 2.37 9.99
C SER A 54 -9.06 2.83 9.19
N PRO A 55 -9.05 4.07 8.69
CA PRO A 55 -7.89 4.62 7.97
C PRO A 55 -6.66 4.75 8.89
N ASP A 56 -6.86 4.81 10.20
CA ASP A 56 -5.81 4.86 11.22
C ASP A 56 -4.92 3.63 11.23
N ILE A 57 -5.40 2.48 10.75
CA ILE A 57 -4.63 1.23 10.64
C ILE A 57 -4.23 0.90 9.19
N ALA A 58 -4.44 1.82 8.25
CA ALA A 58 -4.01 1.69 6.86
C ALA A 58 -2.71 2.48 6.62
N PRO A 59 -1.55 1.82 6.43
CA PRO A 59 -0.27 2.52 6.23
C PRO A 59 -0.25 3.46 5.03
N SER A 60 -1.06 3.14 4.02
CA SER A 60 -1.29 4.02 2.87
C SER A 60 -1.86 5.36 3.32
N ASP A 61 -2.84 5.36 4.22
CA ASP A 61 -3.55 6.58 4.64
C ASP A 61 -2.76 7.36 5.69
N PHE A 62 -2.43 6.72 6.83
CA PHE A 62 -1.82 7.45 7.95
C PHE A 62 -0.37 7.86 7.73
N HIS A 63 0.34 7.23 6.78
CA HIS A 63 1.77 7.48 6.54
C HIS A 63 2.07 7.95 5.11
N LEU A 64 1.75 7.14 4.09
CA LEU A 64 2.12 7.45 2.70
C LEU A 64 1.40 8.70 2.17
N PHE A 65 0.06 8.67 2.15
CA PHE A 65 -0.77 9.78 1.66
C PHE A 65 -0.69 10.98 2.57
N ARG A 66 -0.64 10.79 3.89
CA ARG A 66 -0.41 11.88 4.84
C ARG A 66 0.88 12.65 4.53
N SER A 67 1.98 11.94 4.28
CA SER A 67 3.27 12.56 3.90
C SER A 67 3.21 13.22 2.52
N MET A 68 2.49 12.61 1.57
CA MET A 68 2.34 13.12 0.21
C MET A 68 1.49 14.40 0.17
N ALA A 69 0.45 14.51 1.01
CA ALA A 69 -0.46 15.64 1.07
C ALA A 69 0.28 16.97 1.30
N HIS A 70 1.32 16.98 2.15
CA HIS A 70 2.16 18.16 2.36
C HIS A 70 2.86 18.63 1.08
N GLY A 71 3.29 17.71 0.22
CA GLY A 71 3.92 18.05 -1.06
C GLY A 71 2.92 18.46 -2.14
N LEU A 72 1.65 18.07 -1.98
CA LEU A 72 0.55 18.37 -2.91
C LEU A 72 -0.17 19.68 -2.59
N ALA A 73 -0.17 20.14 -1.34
CA ALA A 73 -0.96 21.27 -0.87
C ALA A 73 -0.77 22.55 -1.71
N ASP A 74 0.45 22.81 -2.17
CA ASP A 74 0.80 24.03 -2.91
C ASP A 74 0.98 23.80 -4.42
N ARG A 75 0.48 22.67 -4.96
CA ARG A 75 0.69 22.30 -6.36
C ARG A 75 -0.61 22.33 -7.17
N ARG A 76 -0.48 22.84 -8.39
CA ARG A 76 -1.48 22.73 -9.45
C ARG A 76 -0.84 22.02 -10.63
N PHE A 77 -1.46 20.93 -11.06
CA PHE A 77 -1.05 20.21 -12.27
C PHE A 77 -1.93 20.65 -13.43
N HIS A 78 -1.33 20.81 -14.60
CA HIS A 78 -2.02 21.22 -15.83
C HIS A 78 -2.28 20.03 -16.76
N SER A 79 -1.73 18.86 -16.44
CA SER A 79 -1.99 17.63 -17.15
C SER A 79 -1.87 16.40 -16.24
N TYR A 80 -2.40 15.28 -16.71
CA TYR A 80 -2.27 13.99 -16.03
C TYR A 80 -0.80 13.54 -15.97
N GLU A 81 -0.05 13.75 -17.04
CA GLU A 81 1.36 13.37 -17.15
C GLU A 81 2.23 14.13 -16.16
N GLU A 82 1.91 15.41 -15.91
CA GLU A 82 2.59 16.23 -14.91
C GLU A 82 2.37 15.68 -13.50
N ALA A 83 1.11 15.35 -13.16
CA ALA A 83 0.76 14.75 -11.88
C ALA A 83 1.44 13.38 -11.69
N GLN A 84 1.41 12.52 -12.71
CA GLN A 84 2.05 11.21 -12.67
C GLN A 84 3.56 11.34 -12.46
N LYS A 85 4.24 12.20 -13.23
CA LYS A 85 5.69 12.42 -13.11
C LYS A 85 6.07 12.93 -11.72
N TRP A 86 5.23 13.80 -11.14
CA TRP A 86 5.45 14.28 -9.78
C TRP A 86 5.32 13.16 -8.75
N ILE A 87 4.27 12.33 -8.85
CA ILE A 87 4.06 11.18 -7.95
C ILE A 87 5.24 10.21 -8.06
N ASP A 88 5.66 9.86 -9.28
CA ASP A 88 6.80 8.97 -9.53
C ASP A 88 8.08 9.52 -8.89
N SER A 89 8.35 10.82 -9.09
CA SER A 89 9.51 11.50 -8.50
C SER A 89 9.44 11.55 -6.97
N TRP A 90 8.25 11.82 -6.41
CA TRP A 90 8.05 11.87 -4.97
C TRP A 90 8.26 10.49 -4.34
N ILE A 91 7.72 9.42 -4.93
CA ILE A 91 7.92 8.04 -4.47
C ILE A 91 9.40 7.67 -4.55
N ALA A 92 10.07 7.96 -5.67
CA ALA A 92 11.50 7.69 -5.86
C ALA A 92 12.40 8.47 -4.89
N SER A 93 11.96 9.64 -4.42
CA SER A 93 12.68 10.42 -3.41
C SER A 93 12.66 9.82 -2.00
N LYS A 94 11.77 8.85 -1.72
CA LYS A 94 11.67 8.22 -0.42
C LYS A 94 12.61 7.03 -0.32
N ASP A 95 13.41 7.01 0.73
CA ASP A 95 14.31 5.90 1.00
C ASP A 95 13.54 4.69 1.57
N MET A 96 14.18 3.52 1.57
CA MET A 96 13.54 2.28 2.06
C MET A 96 13.09 2.36 3.53
N SER A 97 13.79 3.14 4.37
CA SER A 97 13.42 3.30 5.77
C SER A 97 12.09 4.05 5.94
N PHE A 98 11.76 4.98 5.03
CA PHE A 98 10.45 5.64 5.02
C PHE A 98 9.30 4.62 4.90
N PHE A 99 9.38 3.71 3.92
CA PHE A 99 8.36 2.67 3.74
C PHE A 99 8.36 1.67 4.88
N ARG A 100 9.55 1.27 5.38
CA ARG A 100 9.64 0.36 6.53
C ARG A 100 8.96 0.96 7.76
N ARG A 101 9.22 2.22 8.10
CA ARG A 101 8.59 2.89 9.26
C ARG A 101 7.07 2.82 9.22
N GLY A 102 6.46 3.14 8.08
CA GLY A 102 4.99 3.07 7.93
C GLY A 102 4.41 1.70 8.24
N ILE A 103 5.13 0.62 7.91
CA ILE A 103 4.70 -0.76 8.22
C ILE A 103 5.01 -1.13 9.68
N HIS A 104 6.14 -0.71 10.24
CA HIS A 104 6.56 -1.10 11.60
C HIS A 104 5.72 -0.44 12.70
N VAL A 105 5.03 0.66 12.40
CA VAL A 105 4.11 1.35 13.34
C VAL A 105 2.74 0.67 13.42
N LEU A 106 2.42 -0.29 12.53
CA LEU A 106 1.13 -1.00 12.53
C LEU A 106 0.77 -1.66 13.88
N PRO A 107 1.67 -2.42 14.54
CA PRO A 107 1.31 -3.09 15.80
C PRO A 107 0.95 -2.12 16.94
N GLU A 108 1.64 -0.98 17.01
CA GLU A 108 1.32 0.08 17.98
C GLU A 108 -0.09 0.63 17.72
N ARG A 109 -0.39 0.92 16.46
CA ARG A 109 -1.71 1.45 16.07
C ARG A 109 -2.84 0.46 16.30
N TRP A 110 -2.62 -0.84 16.08
CA TRP A 110 -3.62 -1.85 16.45
C TRP A 110 -3.94 -1.83 17.95
N GLY A 111 -2.92 -1.66 18.80
CA GLY A 111 -3.11 -1.56 20.25
C GLY A 111 -3.87 -0.29 20.68
N GLU A 112 -3.68 0.82 19.98
CA GLU A 112 -4.40 2.08 20.23
C GLU A 112 -5.86 2.03 19.74
N SER A 113 -6.15 1.31 18.65
CA SER A 113 -7.50 1.16 18.08
C SER A 113 -8.38 0.15 18.83
N GLY A 114 -7.86 -0.53 19.86
CA GLY A 114 -8.62 -1.46 20.70
C GLY A 114 -9.03 -2.77 20.00
N LEU A 115 -8.25 -3.21 19.02
CA LEU A 115 -8.44 -4.44 18.25
C LEU A 115 -7.53 -5.59 18.72
#